data_AF-X1V704-F1
#
_entry.id   AF-X1V704-F1
#
_cell.length_a   1.000
_cell.length_b   1.000
_cell.length_c   1.000
_cell.angle_alpha   90.00
_cell.angle_beta   90.00
_cell.angle_gamma   90.00
#
_symmetry.space_group_name_H-M   'P 1'
#
loop_
_entity.id
_entity.type
_entity.pdbx_description
1 polymer ?
#
loop_
_entity_poly.entity_id
_entity_poly.type
_entity_poly.pdbx_seq_one_letter_code
_entity_poly.pdbx_strand_id
1 'polypeptide(L)' 'AEKLVLDWRKKQQSRADVKVTIEKMLDELPKSYTRDIYEHKCSLIYQHVYESYYGQGQSVYTATMT' A
#
# COMPACT_ATOMS: atom_id res chain seq x y z
N ALA A 1 -4.98 16.33 -4.02
CA ALA A 1 -4.01 15.81 -3.04
C ALA A 1 -4.70 15.71 -1.69
N GLU A 2 -4.65 14.69 -0.84
CA GLU A 2 -4.09 13.35 -0.81
C GLU A 2 -4.80 12.68 0.39
N LYS A 3 -5.64 11.67 0.17
CA LYS A 3 -6.60 11.17 1.18
C LYS A 3 -6.02 10.13 2.14
N LEU A 4 -4.70 10.20 2.40
CA LEU A 4 -4.00 9.43 3.44
C LEU A 4 -3.53 10.32 4.60
N VAL A 5 -3.82 11.63 4.57
CA VAL A 5 -3.04 12.63 5.31
C VAL A 5 -3.29 12.67 6.83
N LEU A 6 -4.34 12.04 7.39
CA LEU A 6 -4.55 12.10 8.85
C LEU A 6 -4.79 10.71 9.45
N ASP A 7 -3.71 10.12 9.97
CA ASP A 7 -3.71 8.99 10.91
C ASP A 7 -4.37 7.68 10.42
N TRP A 8 -4.30 7.37 9.13
CA TRP A 8 -4.83 6.12 8.57
C TRP A 8 -4.21 4.86 9.22
N ARG A 9 -2.96 4.94 9.69
CA ARG A 9 -2.29 3.85 10.42
C ARG A 9 -2.84 3.62 11.82
N LYS A 10 -3.40 4.66 12.47
CA LYS A 10 -3.97 4.54 13.82
C LYS A 10 -5.35 3.87 13.77
N LYS A 11 -6.11 4.08 12.68
CA LYS A 11 -7.44 3.50 12.49
C LYS A 11 -7.33 2.07 11.95
N GLN A 12 -7.85 1.10 12.69
CA GLN A 12 -7.89 -0.30 12.24
C GLN A 12 -8.68 -0.46 10.94
N GLN A 13 -9.81 0.24 10.80
CA GLN A 13 -10.61 0.23 9.56
C GLN A 13 -9.79 0.69 8.36
N SER A 14 -9.08 1.82 8.49
CA SER A 14 -8.28 2.37 7.39
C SER A 14 -7.12 1.45 7.00
N ARG A 15 -6.50 0.75 7.95
CA ARG A 15 -5.49 -0.28 7.64
C ARG A 15 -6.08 -1.48 6.90
N ALA A 16 -7.27 -1.93 7.31
CA ALA A 16 -7.98 -3.01 6.64
C ALA A 16 -8.36 -2.62 5.20
N ASP A 17 -8.87 -1.40 5.01
CA ASP A 17 -9.25 -0.88 3.69
C ASP A 17 -8.05 -0.83 2.73
N VAL A 18 -6.86 -0.43 3.23
CA VAL A 18 -5.62 -0.43 2.44
C VAL A 18 -5.24 -1.85 2.02
N LYS A 19 -5.30 -2.82 2.95
CA LYS A 19 -4.98 -4.21 2.64
C LYS A 19 -5.93 -4.80 1.59
N VAL A 20 -7.24 -4.59 1.74
CA VAL A 20 -8.26 -5.04 0.78
C VAL A 20 -8.07 -4.39 -0.59
N THR A 21 -7.67 -3.12 -0.63
CA THR A 21 -7.40 -2.42 -1.88
C THR A 21 -6.19 -3.04 -2.60
N ILE A 22 -5.11 -3.35 -1.87
CA ILE A 22 -3.93 -4.02 -2.44
C ILE A 22 -4.29 -5.38 -3.03
N GLU A 23 -5.05 -6.19 -2.29
CA GLU A 23 -5.53 -7.50 -2.74
C GLU A 23 -6.37 -7.38 -4.02
N LYS A 24 -7.35 -6.46 -4.06
CA LYS A 24 -8.17 -6.21 -5.25
C LYS A 24 -7.35 -5.81 -6.48
N MET A 25 -6.37 -4.92 -6.31
CA MET A 25 -5.52 -4.48 -7.44
C MET A 25 -4.63 -5.62 -7.95
N LEU A 26 -4.17 -6.50 -7.07
CA LEU A 26 -3.41 -7.69 -7.46
C LEU A 26 -4.29 -8.77 -8.10
N ASP A 27 -5.55 -8.88 -7.71
CA ASP A 27 -6.53 -9.80 -8.32
C ASP A 27 -6.85 -9.43 -9.78
N GLU A 28 -6.69 -8.15 -10.17
CA GLU A 28 -6.84 -7.70 -11.56
C GLU A 28 -5.67 -8.13 -12.46
N LEU A 29 -4.54 -8.55 -11.88
CA LEU A 29 -3.40 -9.02 -12.65
C LEU A 29 -3.63 -10.44 -13.20
N PRO A 30 -3.02 -10.79 -14.34
CA PRO A 30 -3.11 -12.14 -14.88
C PRO A 30 -2.64 -13.19 -13.87
N LYS A 31 -3.29 -14.37 -13.87
CA LYS A 31 -3.09 -15.52 -12.95
C LYS A 31 -1.69 -16.17 -12.99
N SER A 32 -0.66 -15.46 -13.43
CA SER A 32 0.73 -15.92 -13.43
C SER A 32 1.33 -16.06 -12.03
N TYR A 33 0.63 -15.59 -10.98
CA TYR A 33 1.08 -15.70 -9.60
C TYR A 33 0.50 -16.94 -8.93
N THR A 34 1.38 -17.80 -8.42
CA THR A 34 0.97 -18.81 -7.45
C THR A 34 0.50 -18.12 -6.17
N ARG A 35 -0.31 -18.82 -5.37
CA ARG A 35 -0.86 -18.29 -4.11
C ARG A 35 0.23 -17.73 -3.18
N ASP A 36 1.36 -18.44 -3.06
CA ASP A 36 2.53 -17.98 -2.28
C ASP A 36 3.09 -16.65 -2.77
N ILE A 37 3.25 -16.49 -4.09
CA ILE A 37 3.78 -15.25 -4.66
C ILE A 37 2.78 -14.11 -4.45
N TYR A 38 1.49 -14.38 -4.61
CA TYR A 38 0.44 -13.40 -4.35
C TYR A 38 0.46 -12.91 -2.90
N GLU A 39 0.44 -13.82 -1.93
CA GLU A 39 0.44 -13.47 -0.50
C GLU A 39 1.71 -12.70 -0.11
N HIS A 40 2.86 -13.12 -0.64
CA HIS A 40 4.14 -12.43 -0.44
C HIS A 40 4.12 -11.00 -1.02
N LYS A 41 3.59 -10.82 -2.22
CA LYS A 41 3.48 -9.50 -2.87
C LYS A 41 2.49 -8.59 -2.15
N CYS A 42 1.34 -9.09 -1.72
CA CYS A 42 0.40 -8.34 -0.87
C CYS A 42 1.09 -7.79 0.38
N SER A 43 1.87 -8.63 1.06
CA SER A 43 2.60 -8.24 2.27
C SER A 43 3.66 -7.16 1.99
N LEU A 44 4.46 -7.33 0.94
CA LEU A 44 5.50 -6.36 0.56
C LEU A 44 4.92 -5.00 0.17
N ILE A 45 3.83 -5.00 -0.60
CA ILE A 45 3.16 -3.74 -1.01
C ILE A 45 2.55 -3.05 0.21
N TYR A 46 1.90 -3.82 1.09
CA TYR A 46 1.35 -3.26 2.32
C TYR A 46 2.44 -2.64 3.20
N GLN A 47 3.57 -3.34 3.38
CA GLN A 47 4.73 -2.83 4.11
C GLN A 47 5.27 -1.56 3.45
N HIS A 48 5.45 -1.55 2.13
CA HIS A 48 5.92 -0.37 1.40
C HIS A 48 4.98 0.82 1.59
N VAL A 49 3.66 0.64 1.53
CA VAL A 49 2.67 1.71 1.78
C VAL A 49 2.72 2.15 3.25
N TYR A 50 2.86 1.20 4.16
CA TYR A 50 3.02 1.43 5.59
C TYR A 50 4.36 2.06 5.96
N GLU A 51 5.38 2.06 5.11
CA GLU A 51 6.63 2.78 5.36
C GLU A 51 6.58 4.15 4.66
N SER A 52 6.18 4.16 3.38
CA SER A 52 6.28 5.30 2.46
C SER A 52 5.25 6.41 2.68
N TYR A 53 4.15 6.16 3.38
CA TYR A 53 3.10 7.17 3.62
C TYR A 53 2.89 7.43 5.11
N TYR A 54 3.97 7.80 5.81
CA TYR A 54 3.92 8.22 7.22
C TYR A 54 3.69 9.72 7.20
N GLY A 55 2.60 10.16 7.80
CA GLY A 55 2.10 11.53 7.64
C GLY A 55 3.18 12.57 7.92
N GLN A 56 3.77 13.12 6.86
CA GLN A 56 4.69 14.26 6.86
C GLN A 56 5.05 14.76 5.45
N GLY A 57 4.27 14.43 4.41
CA GLY A 57 4.59 14.84 3.03
C GLY A 57 5.86 14.18 2.45
N GLN A 58 6.45 13.21 3.16
CA GLN A 58 7.53 12.38 2.64
C GLN A 58 6.94 11.19 1.91
N SER A 59 6.84 11.33 0.59
CA SER A 59 6.64 10.21 -0.31
C SER A 59 8.01 9.85 -0.87
N VAL A 60 8.37 8.57 -1.00
CA VAL A 60 9.62 8.17 -1.72
C VAL A 60 9.67 8.70 -3.16
N TYR A 61 8.54 9.14 -3.69
CA TYR A 61 8.40 9.76 -5.01
C TYR A 61 8.65 11.27 -5.03
N THR A 62 8.86 11.95 -3.89
CA THR A 62 9.22 13.39 -3.87
C THR A 62 10.73 13.63 -3.98
N ALA A 63 11.58 12.60 -3.86
CA ALA A 63 13.03 12.73 -3.93
C ALA A 63 13.62 12.67 -5.36
N THR A 64 12.81 12.66 -6.42
CA THR A 64 13.31 12.63 -7.81
C THR A 64 12.61 13.66 -8.70
N MET A 65 12.74 14.93 -8.33
CA MET A 65 12.72 16.02 -9.31
C MET A 65 13.78 17.07 -8.96
N THR A 66 14.91 16.96 -9.66
CA THR A 66 15.96 17.98 -9.92
C THR A 66 16.89 18.41 -8.80
#